data_AF-A0AAW0R5R2-F1
#
_entry.id   AF-A0AAW0R5R2-F1
#
_cell.length_a   1.000
_cell.length_b   1.000
_cell.length_c   1.000
_cell.angle_alpha   90.00
_cell.angle_beta   90.00
_cell.angle_gamma   90.00
#
_symmetry.space_group_name_H-M   'P 1'
#
loop_
_entity.id
_entity.type
_entity.pdbx_description
1 polymer ?
#
loop_
_entity_poly.entity_id
_entity_poly.type
_entity_poly.pdbx_seq_one_letter_code
_entity_poly.pdbx_strand_id
1 'polypeptide(L)'
;MGTPDIRQLSNAALLNVTTLAKSDPGEYLSVTCILYTCLRSYRTWIQDGQLHEEELASAPASPDLLSDPYPNSPRSMMKHLVAVKSPCRAGGVVYAAQNMSAAPNPTQLSFCETPDDGGACQTRNVSAPEACIYRQHGRFAHAMRRTLATAFSGTCGNPRGAISCKGAQKNGGPFSSTTKWLLDLQFGANNSTINSPYGDSRSSFLRIDERFGAFAAAVSQRYRASFGAQSYGLNRDHDPADGLPAGEVRGRAAQTLSCTSAQLAWMAFPAALAALTASLLAWAVARSWARRGAQPVWKETLLPLVLYRDRLLLDGGTMEQLDLNKRGIAGQQPVMELSQMAASARNVSVRFRWNEPSSAENGLKKRTRVSFDVDSLLEETG
;
A
#
# COMPACT_ATOMS: atom_id res chain seq x y z
N MET A 1 40.85 -14.69 2.71
CA MET A 1 40.35 -15.43 1.53
C MET A 1 38.86 -15.16 1.45
N GLY A 2 38.36 -14.61 0.34
CA GLY A 2 36.92 -14.37 0.16
C GLY A 2 36.17 -15.69 -0.09
N THR A 3 34.89 -15.74 0.28
CA THR A 3 33.98 -16.82 -0.09
C THR A 3 33.86 -16.93 -1.62
N PRO A 4 33.47 -18.09 -2.17
CA PRO A 4 33.31 -18.28 -3.61
C PRO A 4 32.37 -17.23 -4.25
N ASP A 5 31.30 -16.84 -3.55
CA ASP A 5 30.37 -15.80 -3.98
C ASP A 5 31.05 -14.44 -4.20
N ILE A 6 31.93 -14.04 -3.26
CA ILE A 6 32.67 -12.78 -3.35
C ILE A 6 33.64 -12.80 -4.54
N ARG A 7 34.27 -13.95 -4.82
CA ARG A 7 35.17 -14.11 -5.97
C ARG A 7 34.43 -14.00 -7.29
N GLN A 8 33.26 -14.65 -7.40
CA GLN A 8 32.41 -14.56 -8.58
C GLN A 8 31.98 -13.11 -8.83
N LEU A 9 31.52 -12.40 -7.78
CA LEU A 9 31.16 -10.99 -7.87
C LEU A 9 32.34 -10.10 -8.24
N SER A 10 33.55 -10.40 -7.73
CA SER A 10 34.77 -9.66 -8.06
C SER A 10 35.12 -9.75 -9.56
N ASN A 11 34.83 -10.86 -10.23
CA ASN A 11 35.11 -10.98 -11.67
C ASN A 11 34.15 -10.13 -12.52
N ALA A 12 32.94 -9.93 -12.04
CA ALA A 12 31.93 -9.05 -12.62
C ALA A 12 32.03 -7.60 -12.12
N ALA A 13 33.00 -7.30 -11.26
CA ALA A 13 33.09 -6.01 -10.60
C ALA A 13 33.48 -4.89 -11.54
N LEU A 14 32.74 -3.78 -11.44
CA LEU A 14 33.13 -2.50 -12.00
C LEU A 14 34.16 -1.81 -11.11
N LEU A 15 34.10 -2.04 -9.80
CA LEU A 15 34.98 -1.44 -8.82
C LEU A 15 35.09 -2.34 -7.57
N ASN A 16 36.32 -2.56 -7.12
CA ASN A 16 36.62 -3.12 -5.81
C ASN A 16 37.26 -2.03 -4.96
N VAL A 17 36.61 -1.66 -3.85
CA VAL A 17 37.14 -0.67 -2.90
C VAL A 17 37.39 -1.36 -1.58
N THR A 18 38.61 -1.24 -1.07
CA THR A 18 38.93 -1.69 0.29
C THR A 18 39.03 -0.49 1.19
N THR A 19 38.34 -0.54 2.32
CA THR A 19 38.28 0.52 3.32
C THR A 19 38.51 -0.08 4.71
N LEU A 20 38.85 0.78 5.66
CA LEU A 20 39.02 0.39 7.06
C LEU A 20 37.75 0.80 7.82
N ALA A 21 37.17 -0.16 8.54
CA ALA A 21 35.96 0.01 9.33
C ALA A 21 36.24 -0.32 10.80
N LYS A 22 35.61 0.39 11.72
CA LYS A 22 35.62 0.09 13.15
C LYS A 22 34.45 -0.87 13.47
N SER A 23 34.78 -2.07 13.93
CA SER A 23 33.85 -3.03 14.51
C SER A 23 33.47 -2.61 15.93
N ASP A 24 32.33 -3.06 16.42
CA ASP A 24 31.95 -2.98 17.84
C ASP A 24 32.46 -4.29 18.50
N PRO A 25 33.42 -4.29 19.46
CA PRO A 25 33.72 -3.28 20.49
C PRO A 25 34.99 -2.43 20.29
N GLY A 26 35.44 -2.16 19.05
CA GLY A 26 36.50 -1.18 18.77
C GLY A 26 37.65 -1.67 17.89
N GLU A 27 37.60 -2.90 17.38
CA GLU A 27 38.61 -3.43 16.46
C GLU A 27 38.49 -2.82 15.06
N TYR A 28 39.60 -2.66 14.35
CA TYR A 28 39.58 -2.21 12.96
C TYR A 28 39.62 -3.41 12.01
N LEU A 29 38.62 -3.48 11.14
CA LEU A 29 38.48 -4.51 10.11
C LEU A 29 38.69 -3.90 8.73
N SER A 30 39.32 -4.66 7.85
CA SER A 30 39.38 -4.34 6.42
C SER A 30 38.09 -4.79 5.76
N VAL A 31 37.32 -3.86 5.20
CA VAL A 31 36.07 -4.12 4.49
C VAL A 31 36.28 -3.87 3.01
N THR A 32 35.94 -4.87 2.18
CA THR A 32 35.96 -4.75 0.73
C THR A 32 34.53 -4.62 0.21
N CYS A 33 34.26 -3.51 -0.47
CA CYS A 33 33.00 -3.24 -1.16
C CYS A 33 33.19 -3.50 -2.66
N ILE A 34 32.27 -4.27 -3.24
CA ILE A 34 32.29 -4.65 -4.66
C ILE A 34 31.08 -4.01 -5.33
N LEU A 35 31.31 -3.11 -6.27
CA LEU A 35 30.25 -2.57 -7.13
C LEU A 35 30.24 -3.36 -8.44
N TYR A 36 29.08 -3.95 -8.75
CA TYR A 36 28.85 -4.75 -9.95
C TYR A 36 27.49 -4.39 -10.55
N THR A 37 27.26 -4.74 -11.82
CA THR A 37 25.95 -4.58 -12.43
C THR A 37 25.08 -5.81 -12.21
N CYS A 38 23.79 -5.59 -12.05
CA CYS A 38 22.81 -6.66 -11.85
C CYS A 38 21.54 -6.39 -12.64
N LEU A 39 20.87 -7.48 -13.02
CA LEU A 39 19.51 -7.46 -13.54
C LEU A 39 18.56 -7.55 -12.35
N ARG A 40 17.75 -6.50 -12.16
CA ARG A 40 16.69 -6.48 -11.15
C ARG A 40 15.32 -6.66 -11.81
N SER A 41 14.50 -7.50 -11.21
CA SER A 41 13.11 -7.71 -11.58
C SER A 41 12.22 -7.04 -10.55
N TYR A 42 11.27 -6.24 -11.01
CA TYR A 42 10.35 -5.51 -10.15
C TYR A 42 8.91 -5.92 -10.44
N ARG A 43 8.09 -5.96 -9.40
CA ARG A 43 6.65 -5.85 -9.50
C ARG A 43 6.31 -4.37 -9.45
N THR A 44 5.51 -3.90 -10.40
CA THR A 44 5.13 -2.49 -10.48
C THR A 44 3.62 -2.31 -10.45
N TRP A 45 3.16 -1.25 -9.79
CA TRP A 45 1.76 -0.83 -9.81
C TRP A 45 1.68 0.69 -9.70
N ILE A 46 0.56 1.26 -10.11
CA ILE A 46 0.33 2.70 -10.02
C ILE A 46 -0.74 2.93 -8.96
N GLN A 47 -0.46 3.80 -8.00
CA GLN A 47 -1.39 4.23 -6.96
C GLN A 47 -1.31 5.75 -6.86
N ASP A 48 -2.46 6.44 -6.93
CA ASP A 48 -2.56 7.90 -6.85
C ASP A 48 -1.62 8.66 -7.82
N GLY A 49 -1.45 8.13 -9.04
CA GLY A 49 -0.55 8.70 -10.05
C GLY A 49 0.94 8.47 -9.81
N GLN A 50 1.31 7.75 -8.76
CA GLN A 50 2.69 7.38 -8.44
C GLN A 50 2.99 5.94 -8.83
N LEU A 51 4.17 5.73 -9.43
CA LEU A 51 4.69 4.41 -9.73
C LEU A 51 5.32 3.79 -8.48
N HIS A 52 4.74 2.70 -8.01
CA HIS A 52 5.32 1.88 -6.95
C HIS A 52 6.04 0.67 -7.56
N GLU A 53 7.20 0.36 -7.01
CA GLU A 53 8.03 -0.76 -7.44
C GLU A 53 8.45 -1.59 -6.22
N GLU A 54 8.30 -2.91 -6.32
CA GLU A 54 8.76 -3.88 -5.33
C GLU A 54 9.77 -4.80 -6.01
N GLU A 55 10.98 -4.90 -5.46
CA GLU A 55 12.03 -5.77 -6.00
C GLU A 55 11.70 -7.24 -5.71
N LEU A 56 11.57 -8.05 -6.77
CA LEU A 56 11.28 -9.48 -6.68
C LEU A 56 12.54 -10.34 -6.73
N ALA A 57 13.51 -9.94 -7.54
CA ALA A 57 14.73 -10.71 -7.75
C ALA A 57 15.87 -9.84 -8.28
N SER A 58 17.10 -10.21 -7.96
CA SER A 58 18.32 -9.58 -8.45
C SER A 58 19.33 -10.65 -8.85
N ALA A 59 19.89 -10.54 -10.05
CA ALA A 59 20.90 -11.46 -10.57
C ALA A 59 22.13 -10.68 -11.07
N PRO A 60 23.35 -11.02 -10.66
CA PRO A 60 24.55 -10.33 -11.12
C PRO A 60 24.76 -10.54 -12.63
N ALA A 61 25.15 -9.49 -13.33
CA ALA A 61 25.61 -9.59 -14.71
C ALA A 61 27.04 -10.09 -14.73
N SER A 62 27.37 -11.00 -15.65
CA SER A 62 28.70 -11.59 -15.77
C SER A 62 29.31 -11.27 -17.13
N PRO A 63 30.64 -11.18 -17.25
CA PRO A 63 31.29 -11.03 -18.55
C PRO A 63 30.98 -12.22 -19.46
N ASP A 64 30.48 -11.94 -20.66
CA ASP A 64 30.33 -12.97 -21.70
C ASP A 64 31.67 -13.18 -22.41
N LEU A 65 32.28 -14.35 -22.18
CA LEU A 65 33.59 -14.71 -22.72
C LEU A 65 33.56 -14.89 -24.24
N LEU A 66 32.41 -15.25 -24.82
CA LEU A 66 32.23 -15.36 -26.27
C LEU A 66 32.05 -14.00 -26.93
N SER A 67 31.57 -13.01 -26.18
CA SER A 67 31.48 -11.66 -26.72
C SER A 67 32.89 -11.12 -26.99
N ASP A 68 33.22 -10.86 -28.25
CA ASP A 68 34.35 -9.99 -28.55
C ASP A 68 33.84 -8.80 -29.37
N PRO A 69 33.73 -7.60 -28.78
CA PRO A 69 33.35 -6.43 -29.54
C PRO A 69 34.46 -5.98 -30.50
N TYR A 70 35.68 -6.52 -30.39
CA TYR A 70 36.81 -6.23 -31.29
C TYR A 70 37.63 -7.49 -31.57
N PRO A 71 37.16 -8.40 -32.45
CA PRO A 71 37.85 -9.66 -32.76
C PRO A 71 39.29 -9.46 -33.27
N ASN A 72 39.63 -8.26 -33.75
CA ASN A 72 40.94 -7.91 -34.32
C ASN A 72 41.74 -6.91 -33.48
N SER A 73 41.33 -6.59 -32.25
CA SER A 73 42.06 -5.67 -31.38
C SER A 73 42.76 -6.39 -30.23
N PRO A 74 44.05 -6.10 -29.96
CA PRO A 74 44.72 -6.56 -28.73
C PRO A 74 44.09 -5.98 -27.45
N ARG A 75 43.08 -5.10 -27.57
CA ARG A 75 42.26 -4.57 -26.47
C ARG A 75 41.00 -5.42 -26.18
N SER A 76 41.11 -6.75 -26.29
CA SER A 76 40.05 -7.76 -26.01
C SER A 76 39.55 -7.79 -24.53
N MET A 77 39.90 -6.79 -23.73
CA MET A 77 39.47 -6.66 -22.32
C MET A 77 38.05 -6.08 -22.15
N MET A 78 37.37 -5.68 -23.23
CA MET A 78 36.07 -5.02 -23.17
C MET A 78 34.91 -5.99 -23.41
N LYS A 79 34.76 -7.03 -22.58
CA LYS A 79 33.65 -7.99 -22.71
C LYS A 79 32.29 -7.35 -22.37
N HIS A 80 31.21 -7.82 -23.00
CA HIS A 80 29.85 -7.42 -22.61
C HIS A 80 29.53 -7.97 -21.21
N LEU A 81 28.89 -7.18 -20.37
CA LEU A 81 28.32 -7.68 -19.11
C LEU A 81 26.89 -8.13 -19.40
N VAL A 82 26.59 -9.39 -19.12
CA VAL A 82 25.36 -10.05 -19.55
C VAL A 82 24.68 -10.71 -18.36
N ALA A 83 23.36 -10.53 -18.27
CA ALA A 83 22.50 -11.24 -17.33
C ALA A 83 21.35 -11.91 -18.09
N VAL A 84 21.01 -13.13 -17.69
CA VAL A 84 19.90 -13.90 -18.28
C VAL A 84 18.71 -13.86 -17.32
N LYS A 85 17.57 -13.38 -17.80
CA LYS A 85 16.34 -13.33 -17.01
C LYS A 85 15.71 -14.72 -16.94
N SER A 86 15.51 -15.24 -15.73
CA SER A 86 14.80 -16.51 -15.48
C SER A 86 13.77 -16.33 -14.35
N PRO A 87 12.49 -16.68 -14.53
CA PRO A 87 11.86 -17.07 -15.79
C PRO A 87 11.71 -15.88 -16.75
N CYS A 88 11.62 -16.16 -18.05
CA CYS A 88 11.43 -15.16 -19.10
C CYS A 88 10.39 -15.64 -20.12
N ARG A 89 9.67 -14.69 -20.72
CA ARG A 89 8.71 -14.98 -21.79
C ARG A 89 9.27 -14.53 -23.13
N ALA A 90 9.41 -15.45 -24.07
CA ALA A 90 9.85 -15.17 -25.44
C ALA A 90 8.95 -15.91 -26.43
N GLY A 91 8.46 -15.23 -27.46
CA GLY A 91 7.56 -15.85 -28.46
C GLY A 91 6.27 -16.44 -27.86
N GLY A 92 5.75 -15.87 -26.78
CA GLY A 92 4.54 -16.35 -26.10
C GLY A 92 4.78 -17.49 -25.10
N VAL A 93 5.91 -18.19 -25.15
CA VAL A 93 6.29 -19.31 -24.28
C VAL A 93 7.11 -18.80 -23.09
N VAL A 94 6.93 -19.42 -21.91
CA VAL A 94 7.72 -19.12 -20.71
C VAL A 94 8.88 -20.10 -20.59
N TYR A 95 10.10 -19.56 -20.61
CA TYR A 95 11.34 -20.28 -20.42
C TYR A 95 11.88 -20.06 -19.01
N ALA A 96 12.09 -21.16 -18.29
CA ALA A 96 12.85 -21.26 -17.06
C ALA A 96 14.27 -21.77 -17.33
N ALA A 97 15.16 -21.71 -16.33
CA ALA A 97 16.55 -22.09 -16.49
C ALA A 97 16.76 -23.51 -17.08
N GLN A 98 15.82 -24.44 -16.86
CA GLN A 98 15.92 -25.82 -17.35
C GLN A 98 15.55 -25.99 -18.84
N ASN A 99 14.74 -25.10 -19.41
CA ASN A 99 14.21 -25.25 -20.77
C ASN A 99 14.63 -24.11 -21.72
N MET A 100 15.42 -23.14 -21.25
CA MET A 100 15.95 -22.04 -22.08
C MET A 100 16.73 -22.54 -23.31
N SER A 101 17.43 -23.66 -23.17
CA SER A 101 18.19 -24.28 -24.26
C SER A 101 17.32 -24.88 -25.37
N ALA A 102 16.03 -25.15 -25.09
CA ALA A 102 15.07 -25.68 -26.06
C ALA A 102 14.39 -24.59 -26.90
N ALA A 103 14.72 -23.32 -26.67
CA ALA A 103 14.16 -22.22 -27.43
C ALA A 103 14.61 -22.27 -28.90
N PRO A 104 13.77 -21.81 -29.86
CA PRO A 104 14.20 -21.69 -31.25
C PRO A 104 15.29 -20.62 -31.36
N ASN A 105 16.42 -20.98 -32.00
CA ASN A 105 17.60 -20.13 -32.18
C ASN A 105 18.15 -19.53 -30.85
N PRO A 106 18.61 -20.35 -29.90
CA PRO A 106 19.09 -19.85 -28.63
C PRO A 106 20.48 -19.22 -28.82
N THR A 107 20.69 -18.04 -28.23
CA THR A 107 22.00 -17.40 -28.22
C THR A 107 22.89 -18.10 -27.20
N GLN A 108 24.09 -18.49 -27.62
CA GLN A 108 25.08 -19.10 -26.74
C GLN A 108 25.86 -18.01 -26.01
N LEU A 109 25.99 -18.17 -24.70
CA LEU A 109 26.74 -17.31 -23.80
C LEU A 109 27.75 -18.16 -23.05
N SER A 110 28.85 -17.55 -22.66
CA SER A 110 29.86 -18.24 -21.87
C SER A 110 30.30 -17.39 -20.70
N PHE A 111 30.21 -17.94 -19.50
CA PHE A 111 30.52 -17.24 -18.26
C PHE A 111 31.73 -17.85 -17.59
N CYS A 112 32.38 -17.02 -16.78
CA CYS A 112 33.46 -17.44 -15.92
C CYS A 112 32.94 -17.85 -14.55
N GLU A 113 33.07 -19.12 -14.18
CA GLU A 113 32.85 -19.62 -12.82
C GLU A 113 34.20 -19.85 -12.16
N THR A 114 34.39 -19.26 -10.98
CA THR A 114 35.63 -19.46 -10.22
C THR A 114 35.39 -20.64 -9.28
N PRO A 115 36.18 -21.72 -9.36
CA PRO A 115 36.04 -22.84 -8.44
C PRO A 115 36.36 -22.40 -7.00
N ASP A 116 35.79 -23.11 -6.03
CA ASP A 116 35.94 -22.81 -4.60
C ASP A 116 37.41 -22.72 -4.15
N ASP A 117 38.26 -23.53 -4.78
CA ASP A 117 39.71 -23.58 -4.52
C ASP A 117 40.47 -22.33 -4.99
N GLY A 118 39.81 -21.41 -5.71
CA GLY A 118 40.42 -20.19 -6.24
C GLY A 118 41.32 -20.45 -7.45
N GLY A 119 41.13 -21.60 -8.10
CA GLY A 119 41.79 -21.96 -9.35
C GLY A 119 41.37 -21.09 -10.53
N ALA A 120 41.90 -21.44 -11.71
CA ALA A 120 41.59 -20.74 -12.95
C ALA A 120 40.09 -20.76 -13.26
N CYS A 121 39.65 -19.70 -13.96
CA CYS A 121 38.29 -19.57 -14.47
C CYS A 121 37.82 -20.82 -15.22
N GLN A 122 36.75 -21.46 -14.76
CA GLN A 122 36.06 -22.53 -15.46
C GLN A 122 34.95 -21.95 -16.32
N THR A 123 34.89 -22.39 -17.56
CA THR A 123 33.95 -21.87 -18.54
C THR A 123 32.59 -22.57 -18.41
N ARG A 124 31.54 -21.81 -18.07
CA ARG A 124 30.16 -22.30 -18.06
C ARG A 124 29.41 -21.75 -19.27
N ASN A 125 29.01 -22.65 -20.16
CA ASN A 125 28.20 -22.30 -21.32
C ASN A 125 26.71 -22.33 -20.97
N VAL A 126 26.00 -21.28 -21.35
CA VAL A 126 24.55 -21.12 -21.13
C VAL A 126 23.92 -20.73 -22.46
N SER A 127 22.74 -21.28 -22.76
CA SER A 127 21.98 -20.91 -23.96
C SER A 127 20.60 -20.39 -23.56
N ALA A 128 20.19 -19.26 -24.16
CA ALA A 128 18.93 -18.62 -23.85
C ALA A 128 18.33 -17.88 -25.07
N PRO A 129 17.01 -17.70 -25.14
CA PRO A 129 16.39 -16.85 -26.17
C PRO A 129 16.92 -15.41 -26.08
N GLU A 130 17.15 -14.77 -27.21
CA GLU A 130 17.71 -13.41 -27.27
C GLU A 130 16.89 -12.38 -26.47
N ALA A 131 15.56 -12.50 -26.48
CA ALA A 131 14.65 -11.63 -25.72
C ALA A 131 14.81 -11.74 -24.19
N CYS A 132 15.48 -12.79 -23.70
CA CYS A 132 15.72 -13.04 -22.28
C CYS A 132 17.10 -12.57 -21.81
N ILE A 133 17.93 -12.08 -22.73
CA ILE A 133 19.32 -11.71 -22.47
C ILE A 133 19.44 -10.20 -22.39
N TYR A 134 19.91 -9.72 -21.24
CA TYR A 134 20.17 -8.30 -21.00
C TYR A 134 21.67 -8.05 -21.07
N ARG A 135 22.11 -7.18 -22.00
CA ARG A 135 23.53 -6.87 -22.22
C ARG A 135 23.84 -5.42 -21.95
N GLN A 136 24.90 -5.18 -21.21
CA GLN A 136 25.57 -3.90 -21.11
C GLN A 136 26.78 -3.90 -22.05
N HIS A 137 26.87 -2.88 -22.90
CA HIS A 137 27.94 -2.80 -23.89
C HIS A 137 29.32 -2.73 -23.22
N GLY A 138 30.32 -3.48 -23.69
CA GLY A 138 31.62 -3.62 -23.03
C GLY A 138 32.40 -2.29 -22.94
N ARG A 139 32.34 -1.45 -23.99
CA ARG A 139 32.85 -0.07 -23.94
C ARG A 139 32.24 0.75 -22.81
N PHE A 140 30.94 0.59 -22.60
CA PHE A 140 30.20 1.34 -21.59
C PHE A 140 30.58 0.88 -20.19
N ALA A 141 30.60 -0.43 -19.94
CA ALA A 141 31.09 -1.01 -18.70
C ALA A 141 32.54 -0.59 -18.39
N HIS A 142 33.41 -0.56 -19.41
CA HIS A 142 34.79 -0.11 -19.25
C HIS A 142 34.90 1.39 -18.91
N ALA A 143 34.12 2.25 -19.59
CA ALA A 143 34.08 3.68 -19.29
C ALA A 143 33.58 3.95 -17.86
N MET A 144 32.54 3.22 -17.45
CA MET A 144 32.02 3.25 -16.08
C MET A 144 33.08 2.80 -15.08
N ARG A 145 33.74 1.66 -15.30
CA ARG A 145 34.85 1.18 -14.46
C ARG A 145 35.96 2.22 -14.32
N ARG A 146 36.39 2.87 -15.40
CA ARG A 146 37.41 3.94 -15.33
C ARG A 146 36.95 5.17 -14.56
N THR A 147 35.68 5.55 -14.73
CA THR A 147 35.08 6.70 -14.05
C THR A 147 34.96 6.42 -12.56
N LEU A 148 34.43 5.25 -12.18
CA LEU A 148 34.34 4.80 -10.79
C LEU A 148 35.73 4.66 -10.16
N ALA A 149 36.69 4.04 -10.84
CA ALA A 149 38.06 3.93 -10.35
C ALA A 149 38.71 5.30 -10.11
N THR A 150 38.38 6.30 -10.94
CA THR A 150 38.83 7.69 -10.70
C THR A 150 38.08 8.32 -9.53
N ALA A 151 36.76 8.17 -9.46
CA ALA A 151 35.91 8.78 -8.43
C ALA A 151 36.25 8.26 -7.03
N PHE A 152 36.51 6.95 -6.93
CA PHE A 152 36.89 6.25 -5.69
C PHE A 152 38.41 6.09 -5.54
N SER A 153 39.19 6.95 -6.21
CA SER A 153 40.64 6.93 -6.05
C SER A 153 41.08 7.77 -4.87
N GLY A 154 41.98 7.21 -4.07
CA GLY A 154 42.63 7.93 -2.99
C GLY A 154 43.14 6.99 -1.92
N THR A 155 43.93 7.53 -1.02
CA THR A 155 44.47 6.82 0.13
C THR A 155 44.34 7.71 1.36
N CYS A 156 44.01 7.10 2.48
CA CYS A 156 44.08 7.74 3.78
C CYS A 156 45.19 7.09 4.59
N GLY A 157 45.92 7.89 5.36
CA GLY A 157 46.92 7.42 6.31
C GLY A 157 46.83 8.22 7.59
N ASN A 158 47.59 7.80 8.60
CA ASN A 158 47.68 8.50 9.88
C ASN A 158 49.12 9.00 10.15
N PRO A 159 49.65 9.95 9.34
CA PRO A 159 50.96 10.51 9.60
C PRO A 159 50.84 11.52 10.76
N ARG A 160 51.13 11.08 11.99
CA ARG A 160 51.21 11.90 13.24
C ARG A 160 49.92 12.00 14.07
N GLY A 161 49.09 10.96 14.12
CA GLY A 161 47.91 10.91 14.99
C GLY A 161 46.66 11.59 14.40
N ALA A 162 46.79 12.25 13.24
CA ALA A 162 45.68 12.77 12.46
C ALA A 162 45.48 11.97 11.16
N ILE A 163 44.24 11.55 10.90
CA ILE A 163 43.86 10.92 9.62
C ILE A 163 43.97 11.98 8.51
N SER A 164 44.84 11.72 7.53
CA SER A 164 45.04 12.54 6.34
C SER A 164 44.72 11.73 5.09
N CYS A 165 43.77 12.21 4.29
CA CYS A 165 43.38 11.59 3.02
C CYS A 165 43.92 12.37 1.83
N LYS A 166 44.45 11.66 0.83
CA LYS A 166 44.94 12.20 -0.44
C LYS A 166 44.22 11.51 -1.59
N GLY A 167 43.71 12.29 -2.53
CA GLY A 167 43.07 11.78 -3.74
C GLY A 167 44.12 11.37 -4.76
N ALA A 168 43.78 10.55 -5.75
CA ALA A 168 44.72 10.32 -6.84
C ALA A 168 44.88 11.62 -7.66
N GLN A 169 46.11 12.13 -7.68
CA GLN A 169 46.48 13.29 -8.48
C GLN A 169 46.52 12.87 -9.95
N LYS A 170 45.64 13.41 -10.79
CA LYS A 170 45.80 13.32 -12.25
C LYS A 170 46.72 14.45 -12.70
N ASN A 171 47.73 14.10 -13.51
CA ASN A 171 48.71 15.00 -14.12
C ASN A 171 48.03 16.29 -14.65
N GLY A 172 48.27 17.43 -13.99
CA GLY A 172 48.08 18.78 -14.54
C GLY A 172 46.69 19.43 -14.53
N GLY A 173 45.64 18.81 -13.97
CA GLY A 173 44.31 19.44 -13.85
C GLY A 173 44.12 20.19 -12.52
N PRO A 174 43.38 21.32 -12.49
CA PRO A 174 43.05 22.00 -11.24
C PRO A 174 42.27 21.05 -10.33
N PHE A 175 42.75 20.93 -9.10
CA PHE A 175 42.20 20.15 -8.01
C PHE A 175 40.67 20.10 -8.01
N SER A 176 40.09 18.95 -8.37
CA SER A 176 38.75 18.59 -7.91
C SER A 176 38.91 17.36 -7.02
N SER A 177 38.59 17.56 -5.75
CA SER A 177 38.88 16.68 -4.62
C SER A 177 38.24 15.31 -4.75
N THR A 178 38.97 14.31 -5.25
CA THR A 178 38.61 12.89 -5.08
C THR A 178 38.79 12.43 -3.63
N THR A 179 39.14 13.30 -2.69
CA THR A 179 39.17 13.00 -1.25
C THR A 179 37.81 13.14 -0.58
N LYS A 180 36.84 13.84 -1.19
CA LYS A 180 35.57 14.15 -0.53
C LYS A 180 34.82 12.88 -0.10
N TRP A 181 34.76 11.87 -0.96
CA TRP A 181 34.11 10.59 -0.62
C TRP A 181 34.81 9.87 0.53
N LEU A 182 36.15 9.90 0.60
CA LEU A 182 36.93 9.33 1.70
C LEU A 182 36.68 10.06 3.02
N LEU A 183 36.65 11.39 2.97
CA LEU A 183 36.36 12.23 4.13
C LEU A 183 34.93 12.02 4.61
N ASP A 184 33.96 11.96 3.70
CA ASP A 184 32.56 11.69 4.00
C ASP A 184 32.35 10.28 4.60
N LEU A 185 33.15 9.29 4.16
CA LEU A 185 33.15 7.93 4.75
C LEU A 185 33.73 7.91 6.16
N GLN A 186 34.83 8.63 6.41
CA GLN A 186 35.51 8.59 7.70
C GLN A 186 34.87 9.50 8.76
N PHE A 187 34.39 10.68 8.36
CA PHE A 187 33.91 11.73 9.26
C PHE A 187 32.41 12.01 9.13
N GLY A 188 31.75 11.52 8.08
CA GLY A 188 30.35 11.84 7.78
C GLY A 188 30.20 13.18 7.03
N ALA A 189 29.15 13.28 6.21
CA ALA A 189 28.93 14.40 5.28
C ALA A 189 28.70 15.79 5.91
N ASN A 190 28.52 15.88 7.24
CA ASN A 190 28.07 17.11 7.92
C ASN A 190 29.15 17.80 8.76
N ASN A 191 30.39 17.31 8.78
CA ASN A 191 31.49 17.97 9.50
C ASN A 191 32.56 18.44 8.51
N SER A 192 32.39 19.64 7.97
CA SER A 192 33.47 20.40 7.31
C SER A 192 34.56 20.86 8.29
N THR A 193 34.36 20.64 9.59
CA THR A 193 35.34 20.91 10.65
C THR A 193 36.31 19.73 10.78
N ILE A 194 37.29 19.71 9.89
CA ILE A 194 38.48 18.84 9.84
C ILE A 194 39.41 18.99 11.08
N ASN A 195 39.00 19.74 12.10
CA ASN A 195 39.87 20.15 13.21
C ASN A 195 39.63 19.39 14.52
N SER A 196 39.05 18.18 14.50
CA SER A 196 39.04 17.36 15.72
C SER A 196 40.30 16.48 15.78
N PRO A 197 41.31 16.81 16.63
CA PRO A 197 42.51 16.00 16.82
C PRO A 197 42.22 14.63 17.48
N TYR A 198 40.99 14.41 17.95
CA TYR A 198 40.50 13.17 18.56
C TYR A 198 39.11 12.79 18.00
N GLY A 199 38.90 12.97 16.69
CA GLY A 199 37.66 12.56 16.06
C GLY A 199 37.53 11.04 16.10
N ASP A 200 36.64 10.53 16.95
CA ASP A 200 36.17 9.14 16.90
C ASP A 200 35.82 8.82 15.44
N SER A 201 36.64 8.00 14.78
CA SER A 201 36.35 7.54 13.42
C SER A 201 35.06 6.71 13.51
N ARG A 202 33.96 7.27 13.02
CA ARG A 202 32.65 6.61 13.00
C ARG A 202 32.46 5.78 11.74
N SER A 203 33.53 5.29 11.13
CA SER A 203 33.50 4.40 9.97
C SER A 203 33.08 2.99 10.40
N SER A 204 31.82 2.82 10.82
CA SER A 204 31.27 1.50 11.10
C SER A 204 30.90 0.79 9.80
N PHE A 205 30.87 -0.55 9.83
CA PHE A 205 30.43 -1.37 8.70
C PHE A 205 29.07 -0.91 8.14
N LEU A 206 28.10 -0.63 9.01
CA LEU A 206 26.76 -0.17 8.63
C LEU A 206 26.77 1.12 7.80
N ARG A 207 27.63 2.09 8.13
CA ARG A 207 27.70 3.35 7.38
C ARG A 207 28.36 3.17 6.01
N ILE A 208 29.36 2.28 5.94
CA ILE A 208 30.01 1.95 4.67
C ILE A 208 28.97 1.29 3.75
N ASP A 209 28.25 0.29 4.25
CA ASP A 209 27.19 -0.40 3.52
C ASP A 209 26.09 0.57 3.05
N GLU A 210 25.56 1.41 3.95
CA GLU A 210 24.55 2.42 3.62
C GLU A 210 25.03 3.39 2.53
N ARG A 211 26.29 3.83 2.59
CA ARG A 211 26.87 4.75 1.59
C ARG A 211 27.05 4.10 0.23
N PHE A 212 27.57 2.88 0.18
CA PHE A 212 27.71 2.16 -1.08
C PHE A 212 26.33 1.78 -1.66
N GLY A 213 25.36 1.43 -0.81
CA GLY A 213 23.97 1.21 -1.18
C GLY A 213 23.31 2.46 -1.77
N ALA A 214 23.43 3.61 -1.09
CA ALA A 214 22.91 4.88 -1.57
C ALA A 214 23.57 5.33 -2.88
N PHE A 215 24.89 5.13 -3.01
CA PHE A 215 25.61 5.39 -4.26
C PHE A 215 25.09 4.51 -5.40
N ALA A 216 24.97 3.20 -5.17
CA ALA A 216 24.45 2.26 -6.16
C ALA A 216 23.02 2.63 -6.57
N ALA A 217 22.15 2.97 -5.62
CA ALA A 217 20.78 3.42 -5.88
C ALA A 217 20.74 4.70 -6.71
N ALA A 218 21.53 5.71 -6.35
CA ALA A 218 21.60 6.98 -7.09
C ALA A 218 22.10 6.78 -8.53
N VAL A 219 23.14 5.96 -8.71
CA VAL A 219 23.65 5.61 -10.04
C VAL A 219 22.58 4.88 -10.83
N SER A 220 21.96 3.84 -10.28
CA SER A 220 20.88 3.07 -10.91
C SER A 220 19.69 3.96 -11.31
N GLN A 221 19.24 4.85 -10.43
CA GLN A 221 18.16 5.80 -10.73
C GLN A 221 18.54 6.74 -11.87
N ARG A 222 19.76 7.28 -11.86
CA ARG A 222 20.25 8.13 -12.97
C ARG A 222 20.31 7.35 -14.27
N TYR A 223 20.72 6.09 -14.25
CA TYR A 223 20.70 5.21 -15.41
C TYR A 223 19.29 5.04 -15.97
N ARG A 224 18.33 4.72 -15.11
CA ARG A 224 16.93 4.54 -15.49
C ARG A 224 16.34 5.82 -16.08
N ALA A 225 16.62 6.97 -15.46
CA ALA A 225 16.14 8.26 -15.95
C ALA A 225 16.77 8.64 -17.30
N SER A 226 18.10 8.54 -17.44
CA SER A 226 18.81 9.02 -18.64
C SER A 226 18.73 8.08 -19.84
N PHE A 227 18.59 6.77 -19.63
CA PHE A 227 18.65 5.78 -20.72
C PHE A 227 17.42 4.86 -20.79
N GLY A 228 16.64 4.77 -19.72
CA GLY A 228 15.48 3.87 -19.64
C GLY A 228 14.15 4.53 -20.01
N ALA A 229 14.04 5.85 -19.91
CA ALA A 229 12.90 6.58 -20.43
C ALA A 229 13.07 6.76 -21.95
N GLN A 230 12.08 6.37 -22.74
CA GLN A 230 12.04 6.62 -24.20
C GLN A 230 12.09 8.12 -24.56
N SER A 231 12.12 9.00 -23.56
CA SER A 231 11.82 10.43 -23.61
C SER A 231 12.81 11.31 -22.83
N TYR A 232 14.04 10.87 -22.55
CA TYR A 232 15.09 11.77 -22.04
C TYR A 232 16.01 12.26 -23.18
N GLY A 233 15.40 12.71 -24.29
CA GLY A 233 16.11 13.63 -25.16
C GLY A 233 16.20 14.97 -24.43
N LEU A 234 17.38 15.41 -24.04
CA LEU A 234 17.55 16.80 -23.63
C LEU A 234 17.72 17.62 -24.91
N ASN A 235 16.89 18.65 -25.11
CA ASN A 235 17.18 19.66 -26.11
C ASN A 235 18.49 20.38 -25.76
N ARG A 236 19.04 21.14 -26.71
CA ARG A 236 20.32 21.85 -26.56
C ARG A 236 20.35 22.79 -25.34
N ASP A 237 19.16 23.20 -24.86
CA ASP A 237 18.95 24.04 -23.69
C ASP A 237 18.72 23.27 -22.37
N HIS A 238 18.96 21.94 -22.36
CA HIS A 238 18.74 21.03 -21.22
C HIS A 238 17.26 20.85 -20.81
N ASP A 239 16.31 21.32 -21.62
CA ASP A 239 14.90 21.03 -21.43
C ASP A 239 14.57 19.60 -21.91
N PRO A 240 13.74 18.86 -21.15
CA PRO A 240 13.25 17.56 -21.58
C PRO A 240 12.44 17.74 -22.87
N ALA A 241 12.85 17.06 -23.95
CA ALA A 241 12.27 17.16 -25.29
C ALA A 241 10.76 16.83 -25.32
N ASP A 242 10.29 16.09 -24.33
CA ASP A 242 8.90 15.67 -24.18
C ASP A 242 8.07 16.58 -23.26
N GLY A 243 8.66 17.68 -22.73
CA GLY A 243 7.98 18.66 -21.88
C GLY A 243 7.60 18.16 -20.48
N LEU A 244 8.09 16.98 -20.08
CA LEU A 244 7.81 16.38 -18.77
C LEU A 244 8.81 16.90 -17.73
N PRO A 245 8.37 17.30 -16.52
CA PRO A 245 9.26 17.65 -15.42
C PRO A 245 10.30 16.57 -15.10
N ALA A 246 11.42 17.00 -14.51
CA ALA A 246 12.45 16.07 -14.06
C ALA A 246 11.88 15.04 -13.07
N GLY A 247 12.09 13.75 -13.33
CA GLY A 247 11.55 12.66 -12.52
C GLY A 247 10.20 12.08 -12.99
N GLU A 248 9.54 12.71 -13.96
CA GLU A 248 8.32 12.15 -14.56
C GLU A 248 8.64 11.24 -15.75
N VAL A 249 7.86 10.16 -15.89
CA VAL A 249 8.03 9.17 -16.97
C VAL A 249 6.68 8.91 -17.62
N ARG A 250 6.63 8.94 -18.96
CA ARG A 250 5.45 8.56 -19.72
C ARG A 250 5.48 7.06 -20.01
N GLY A 251 4.41 6.36 -19.66
CA GLY A 251 4.27 4.93 -19.91
C GLY A 251 2.83 4.55 -20.24
N ARG A 252 2.64 3.33 -20.72
CA ARG A 252 1.32 2.69 -20.82
C ARG A 252 1.21 1.68 -19.69
N ALA A 253 0.17 1.80 -18.87
CA ALA A 253 -0.13 0.84 -17.82
C ALA A 253 -1.44 0.12 -18.13
N ALA A 254 -1.49 -1.17 -17.82
CA ALA A 254 -2.74 -1.92 -17.89
C ALA A 254 -3.55 -1.59 -16.65
N GLN A 255 -4.68 -0.90 -16.84
CA GLN A 255 -5.63 -0.62 -15.76
C GLN A 255 -6.76 -1.66 -15.82
N THR A 256 -6.97 -2.40 -14.73
CA THR A 256 -8.14 -3.27 -14.62
C THR A 256 -9.33 -2.42 -14.16
N LEU A 257 -10.27 -2.16 -15.08
CA LEU A 257 -11.53 -1.47 -14.77
C LEU A 257 -12.62 -2.51 -14.54
N SER A 258 -13.22 -2.51 -13.36
CA SER A 258 -14.41 -3.31 -13.07
C SER A 258 -15.65 -2.54 -13.52
N CYS A 259 -16.19 -2.88 -14.70
CA CYS A 259 -17.46 -2.32 -15.16
C CYS A 259 -18.63 -3.07 -14.51
N THR A 260 -19.26 -2.48 -13.50
CA THR A 260 -20.53 -2.97 -12.97
C THR A 260 -21.67 -2.49 -13.86
N SER A 261 -22.34 -3.42 -14.56
CA SER A 261 -23.57 -3.11 -15.32
C SER A 261 -24.78 -3.51 -14.47
N ALA A 262 -25.60 -2.53 -14.10
CA ALA A 262 -26.88 -2.78 -13.46
C ALA A 262 -27.94 -2.96 -14.55
N GLN A 263 -28.42 -4.19 -14.73
CA GLN A 263 -29.55 -4.45 -15.62
C GLN A 263 -30.84 -4.01 -14.92
N LEU A 264 -31.60 -3.08 -15.52
CA LEU A 264 -32.89 -2.61 -14.99
C LEU A 264 -33.88 -3.75 -14.69
N ALA A 265 -33.79 -4.88 -15.40
CA ALA A 265 -34.60 -6.07 -15.13
C ALA A 265 -34.43 -6.60 -13.70
N TRP A 266 -33.24 -6.44 -13.10
CA TRP A 266 -32.96 -6.88 -11.73
C TRP A 266 -33.58 -5.92 -10.70
N MET A 267 -33.89 -4.69 -11.10
CA MET A 267 -34.64 -3.73 -10.28
C MET A 267 -36.16 -3.92 -10.36
N ALA A 268 -36.66 -4.75 -11.28
CA ALA A 268 -38.10 -4.99 -11.41
C ALA A 268 -38.68 -5.68 -10.16
N PHE A 269 -37.96 -6.66 -9.60
CA PHE A 269 -38.39 -7.36 -8.38
C PHE A 269 -38.51 -6.43 -7.15
N PRO A 270 -37.46 -5.67 -6.76
CA PRO A 270 -37.59 -4.74 -5.63
C PRO A 270 -38.60 -3.62 -5.88
N ALA A 271 -38.74 -3.13 -7.13
CA ALA A 271 -39.74 -2.13 -7.47
C ALA A 271 -41.18 -2.68 -7.35
N ALA A 272 -41.43 -3.91 -7.83
CA ALA A 272 -42.73 -4.56 -7.68
C ALA A 272 -43.07 -4.81 -6.22
N LEU A 273 -42.09 -5.22 -5.41
CA LEU A 273 -42.27 -5.44 -3.98
C LEU A 273 -42.56 -4.12 -3.24
N ALA A 274 -41.90 -3.03 -3.61
CA ALA A 274 -42.20 -1.68 -3.11
C ALA A 274 -43.60 -1.20 -3.51
N ALA A 275 -44.01 -1.42 -4.77
CA ALA A 275 -45.34 -1.04 -5.24
C ALA A 275 -46.45 -1.85 -4.53
N LEU A 276 -46.22 -3.14 -4.31
CA LEU A 276 -47.18 -4.02 -3.64
C LEU A 276 -47.31 -3.65 -2.15
N THR A 277 -46.19 -3.37 -1.47
CA THR A 277 -46.22 -2.90 -0.07
C THR A 277 -46.88 -1.54 0.07
N ALA A 278 -46.59 -0.58 -0.81
CA ALA A 278 -47.30 0.71 -0.84
C ALA A 278 -48.81 0.54 -1.08
N SER A 279 -49.20 -0.37 -1.97
CA SER A 279 -50.60 -0.67 -2.26
C SER A 279 -51.31 -1.30 -1.06
N LEU A 280 -50.67 -2.25 -0.38
CA LEU A 280 -51.20 -2.86 0.83
C LEU A 280 -51.36 -1.84 1.97
N LEU A 281 -50.38 -0.93 2.13
CA LEU A 281 -50.48 0.16 3.11
C LEU A 281 -51.63 1.11 2.78
N ALA A 282 -51.75 1.56 1.54
CA ALA A 282 -52.86 2.42 1.11
C ALA A 282 -54.22 1.73 1.32
N TRP A 283 -54.32 0.45 1.01
CA TRP A 283 -55.53 -0.34 1.26
C TRP A 283 -55.83 -0.48 2.75
N ALA A 284 -54.83 -0.74 3.59
CA ALA A 284 -54.99 -0.81 5.04
C ALA A 284 -55.48 0.53 5.61
N VAL A 285 -54.90 1.65 5.15
CA VAL A 285 -55.34 3.01 5.52
C VAL A 285 -56.78 3.25 5.08
N ALA A 286 -57.12 2.99 3.83
CA ALA A 286 -58.48 3.17 3.31
C ALA A 286 -59.51 2.32 4.07
N ARG A 287 -59.18 1.05 4.37
CA ARG A 287 -60.03 0.16 5.15
C ARG A 287 -60.19 0.63 6.59
N SER A 288 -59.13 1.14 7.21
CA SER A 288 -59.19 1.73 8.55
C SER A 288 -60.08 2.97 8.58
N TRP A 289 -60.02 3.82 7.55
CA TRP A 289 -60.89 4.98 7.39
C TRP A 289 -62.35 4.59 7.19
N ALA A 290 -62.63 3.59 6.33
CA ALA A 290 -63.99 3.13 6.06
C ALA A 290 -64.64 2.47 7.30
N ARG A 291 -63.84 1.84 8.17
CA ARG A 291 -64.31 1.18 9.40
C ARG A 291 -64.14 2.02 10.67
N ARG A 292 -63.86 3.32 10.53
CA ARG A 292 -63.57 4.24 11.63
C ARG A 292 -64.66 4.30 12.71
N GLY A 293 -65.92 4.01 12.35
CA GLY A 293 -67.04 3.97 13.30
C GLY A 293 -67.30 2.60 13.96
N ALA A 294 -66.70 1.52 13.47
CA ALA A 294 -67.04 0.15 13.87
C ALA A 294 -65.89 -0.60 14.58
N GLN A 295 -64.63 -0.22 14.32
CA GLN A 295 -63.47 -0.85 14.96
C GLN A 295 -62.63 0.20 15.68
N PRO A 296 -62.35 0.04 16.99
CA PRO A 296 -61.43 0.93 17.68
C PRO A 296 -60.04 0.80 17.05
N VAL A 297 -59.49 1.91 16.59
CA VAL A 297 -58.12 1.95 16.08
C VAL A 297 -57.18 1.87 17.28
N TRP A 298 -56.54 0.71 17.45
CA TRP A 298 -55.48 0.49 18.43
C TRP A 298 -54.24 1.26 17.97
N LYS A 299 -54.18 2.56 18.28
CA LYS A 299 -52.88 3.20 18.49
C LYS A 299 -52.34 2.71 19.83
N GLU A 300 -51.05 2.81 20.07
CA GLU A 300 -50.37 2.31 21.30
C GLU A 300 -50.82 2.97 22.62
N THR A 301 -51.97 3.64 22.64
CA THR A 301 -52.56 4.27 23.82
C THR A 301 -53.44 3.26 24.57
N LEU A 302 -53.22 3.12 25.87
CA LEU A 302 -54.01 2.27 26.77
C LEU A 302 -55.44 2.82 27.03
N LEU A 303 -55.75 4.01 26.49
CA LEU A 303 -57.00 4.74 26.71
C LEU A 303 -58.28 3.95 26.36
N PRO A 304 -58.36 3.26 25.21
CA PRO A 304 -59.55 2.49 24.84
C PRO A 304 -59.81 1.36 25.85
N LEU A 305 -58.75 0.79 26.43
CA LEU A 305 -58.87 -0.28 27.44
C LEU A 305 -59.52 0.22 28.74
N VAL A 306 -59.26 1.48 29.12
CA VAL A 306 -59.82 2.09 30.33
C VAL A 306 -61.27 2.52 30.12
N LEU A 307 -61.59 3.12 28.98
CA LEU A 307 -62.93 3.64 28.67
C LEU A 307 -63.95 2.54 28.31
N TYR A 308 -63.50 1.43 27.74
CA TYR A 308 -64.36 0.30 27.37
C TYR A 308 -64.22 -0.91 28.30
N ARG A 309 -63.55 -0.74 29.46
CA ARG A 309 -63.32 -1.80 30.45
C ARG A 309 -64.58 -2.59 30.79
N ASP A 310 -65.68 -1.89 31.03
CA ASP A 310 -66.94 -2.53 31.46
C ASP A 310 -67.59 -3.33 30.31
N ARG A 311 -67.45 -2.90 29.05
CA ARG A 311 -67.90 -3.66 27.88
C ARG A 311 -67.06 -4.91 27.64
N LEU A 312 -65.75 -4.87 27.91
CA LEU A 312 -64.85 -5.99 27.76
C LEU A 312 -64.99 -7.04 28.88
N LEU A 313 -65.42 -6.61 30.08
CA LEU A 313 -65.63 -7.49 31.24
C LEU A 313 -67.04 -8.09 31.31
N LEU A 314 -68.03 -7.50 30.62
CA LEU A 314 -69.40 -8.02 30.57
C LEU A 314 -69.56 -9.23 29.64
N ASP A 315 -68.64 -9.46 28.69
CA ASP A 315 -68.68 -10.59 27.76
C ASP A 315 -67.55 -11.58 28.07
N GLY A 316 -67.82 -12.48 29.02
CA GLY A 316 -66.92 -13.54 29.46
C GLY A 316 -66.75 -14.70 28.46
N GLY A 317 -66.65 -14.42 27.16
CA GLY A 317 -66.49 -15.46 26.15
C GLY A 317 -65.96 -14.92 24.83
N THR A 318 -64.83 -15.49 24.39
CA THR A 318 -64.29 -15.48 23.01
C THR A 318 -64.39 -14.18 22.22
N MET A 319 -63.21 -13.64 21.88
CA MET A 319 -63.00 -12.47 21.01
C MET A 319 -63.39 -12.74 19.54
N GLU A 320 -64.56 -13.33 19.30
CA GLU A 320 -65.10 -13.62 17.98
C GLU A 320 -66.10 -12.53 17.62
N GLN A 321 -65.71 -11.70 16.66
CA GLN A 321 -66.57 -10.81 15.88
C GLN A 321 -67.56 -9.95 16.70
N LEU A 322 -67.09 -8.76 17.09
CA LEU A 322 -67.93 -7.56 17.15
C LEU A 322 -68.40 -7.19 15.73
N ASP A 323 -69.29 -8.02 15.18
CA ASP A 323 -70.11 -7.69 14.03
C ASP A 323 -71.33 -6.93 14.58
N LEU A 324 -71.20 -5.60 14.64
CA LEU A 324 -72.24 -4.66 15.08
C LEU A 324 -73.37 -4.57 14.04
N ASN A 325 -74.00 -5.69 13.72
CA ASN A 325 -75.14 -5.71 12.83
C ASN A 325 -76.12 -6.84 13.15
N LYS A 326 -76.65 -6.86 14.38
CA LYS A 326 -78.01 -7.35 14.69
C LYS A 326 -78.31 -7.27 16.19
N ARG A 327 -79.09 -6.26 16.55
CA ARG A 327 -80.33 -6.35 17.36
C ARG A 327 -80.58 -5.00 18.00
N GLY A 328 -81.72 -4.41 17.65
CA GLY A 328 -82.21 -3.17 18.25
C GLY A 328 -82.44 -3.37 19.73
N ILE A 329 -81.54 -2.81 20.53
CA ILE A 329 -81.81 -2.40 21.91
C ILE A 329 -81.21 -0.99 22.03
N ALA A 330 -82.10 -0.05 22.35
CA ALA A 330 -81.81 1.37 22.48
C ALA A 330 -80.65 1.63 23.45
N GLY A 331 -79.72 2.51 23.03
CA GLY A 331 -78.66 3.05 23.90
C GLY A 331 -77.21 2.87 23.44
N GLN A 332 -76.93 2.52 22.18
CA GLN A 332 -75.55 2.46 21.69
C GLN A 332 -75.05 3.85 21.27
N GLN A 333 -74.35 4.54 22.17
CA GLN A 333 -73.51 5.68 21.80
C GLN A 333 -72.46 5.23 20.77
N PRO A 334 -72.21 6.03 19.71
CA PRO A 334 -71.15 5.74 18.74
C PRO A 334 -69.80 5.63 19.46
N VAL A 335 -68.90 4.80 18.91
CA VAL A 335 -67.51 4.71 19.40
C VAL A 335 -66.92 6.12 19.37
N MET A 336 -66.44 6.60 20.53
CA MET A 336 -65.97 7.98 20.68
C MET A 336 -64.73 8.21 19.83
N GLU A 337 -64.61 9.37 19.19
CA GLU A 337 -63.35 9.75 18.54
C GLU A 337 -62.25 9.99 19.58
N LEU A 338 -60.97 9.90 19.19
CA LEU A 338 -59.83 10.07 20.09
C LEU A 338 -59.89 11.41 20.86
N SER A 339 -60.34 12.48 20.21
CA SER A 339 -60.54 13.80 20.83
C SER A 339 -61.63 13.78 21.90
N GLN A 340 -62.71 13.04 21.66
CA GLN A 340 -63.81 12.85 22.62
C GLN A 340 -63.39 11.95 23.78
N MET A 341 -62.62 10.88 23.50
CA MET A 341 -62.04 10.03 24.53
C MET A 341 -61.05 10.81 25.41
N ALA A 342 -60.18 11.64 24.81
CA ALA A 342 -59.26 12.49 25.54
C ALA A 342 -60.00 13.53 26.41
N ALA A 343 -61.03 14.18 25.86
CA ALA A 343 -61.87 15.12 26.61
C ALA A 343 -62.60 14.44 27.77
N SER A 344 -63.11 13.22 27.57
CA SER A 344 -63.79 12.44 28.62
C SER A 344 -62.80 11.94 29.67
N ALA A 345 -61.60 11.49 29.26
CA ALA A 345 -60.54 11.03 30.15
C ALA A 345 -60.04 12.14 31.09
N ARG A 346 -60.02 13.42 30.65
CA ARG A 346 -59.71 14.57 31.53
C ARG A 346 -60.65 14.68 32.73
N ASN A 347 -61.87 14.14 32.64
CA ASN A 347 -62.84 14.15 33.72
C ASN A 347 -62.81 12.91 34.62
N VAL A 348 -61.98 11.90 34.29
CA VAL A 348 -61.85 10.67 35.08
C VAL A 348 -60.79 10.85 36.15
N SER A 349 -61.21 11.08 37.40
CA SER A 349 -60.28 11.14 38.52
C SER A 349 -59.84 9.73 38.93
N VAL A 350 -58.60 9.36 38.63
CA VAL A 350 -58.03 8.09 39.08
C VAL A 350 -57.40 8.26 40.46
N ARG A 351 -57.76 7.38 41.41
CA ARG A 351 -57.20 7.37 42.77
C ARG A 351 -56.18 6.24 42.89
N PHE A 352 -54.90 6.58 42.80
CA PHE A 352 -53.84 5.61 43.06
C PHE A 352 -53.76 5.33 44.56
N ARG A 353 -54.03 4.08 44.95
CA ARG A 353 -53.69 3.57 46.28
C ARG A 353 -52.32 2.92 46.19
N TRP A 354 -51.31 3.66 46.61
CA TRP A 354 -50.00 3.09 46.90
C TRP A 354 -50.09 2.42 48.27
N ASN A 355 -49.91 1.10 48.32
CA ASN A 355 -49.67 0.42 49.58
C ASN A 355 -48.21 0.67 49.93
N GLU A 356 -47.93 1.71 50.72
CA GLU A 356 -46.61 1.85 51.33
C GLU A 356 -46.43 0.73 52.39
N PRO A 357 -45.27 0.05 52.41
CA PRO A 357 -44.94 -0.88 53.47
C PRO A 357 -44.86 -0.11 54.79
N SER A 358 -45.48 -0.66 55.83
CA SER A 358 -45.48 -0.09 57.18
C SER A 358 -44.06 0.13 57.68
N SER A 359 -43.60 1.38 57.69
CA SER A 359 -42.50 1.79 58.54
C SER A 359 -42.90 3.07 59.26
N ALA A 360 -42.58 3.07 60.54
CA ALA A 360 -43.13 3.95 61.55
C ALA A 360 -42.62 5.40 61.43
N GLU A 361 -43.37 6.28 62.11
CA GLU A 361 -42.98 7.58 62.65
C GLU A 361 -42.99 8.83 61.76
N ASN A 362 -43.97 9.67 62.11
CA ASN A 362 -43.87 11.11 62.35
C ASN A 362 -43.76 12.06 61.15
N GLY A 363 -44.90 12.74 60.91
CA GLY A 363 -44.90 14.20 60.73
C GLY A 363 -45.18 14.70 59.32
N LEU A 364 -46.31 15.42 59.19
CA LEU A 364 -46.68 16.32 58.10
C LEU A 364 -47.10 15.68 56.74
N LYS A 365 -48.39 15.31 56.66
CA LYS A 365 -49.08 15.03 55.39
C LYS A 365 -49.29 16.33 54.59
N LYS A 366 -48.36 16.64 53.68
CA LYS A 366 -48.60 17.60 52.59
C LYS A 366 -49.37 16.89 51.48
N ARG A 367 -50.64 17.29 51.29
CA ARG A 367 -51.56 16.68 50.33
C ARG A 367 -51.30 17.25 48.94
N THR A 368 -50.38 16.65 48.18
CA THR A 368 -50.10 17.07 46.81
C THR A 368 -51.17 16.50 45.88
N ARG A 369 -52.07 17.36 45.36
CA ARG A 369 -52.86 17.02 44.17
C ARG A 369 -51.91 17.05 42.99
N VAL A 370 -51.53 15.88 42.49
CA VAL A 370 -50.89 15.78 41.17
C VAL A 370 -52.01 15.76 40.15
N SER A 371 -52.25 16.88 39.48
CA SER A 371 -53.06 16.90 38.26
C SER A 371 -52.20 16.30 37.15
N PHE A 372 -52.64 15.17 36.60
CA PHE A 372 -52.00 14.56 35.45
C PHE A 372 -52.36 15.38 34.22
N ASP A 373 -51.36 15.98 33.59
CA ASP A 373 -51.57 16.70 32.33
C ASP A 373 -51.62 15.66 31.20
N VAL A 374 -52.81 15.43 30.66
CA VAL A 374 -53.03 14.40 29.63
C VAL A 374 -52.35 14.79 28.31
N ASP A 375 -52.01 16.07 28.14
CA ASP A 375 -51.42 16.59 26.91
C ASP A 375 -49.97 16.09 26.71
N SER A 376 -49.24 15.82 27.80
CA SER A 376 -47.86 15.30 27.70
C SER A 376 -47.76 13.86 27.16
N LEU A 377 -48.87 13.10 27.15
CA LEU A 377 -48.92 11.74 26.59
C LEU A 377 -49.33 11.71 25.12
N LEU A 378 -49.80 12.83 24.56
CA LEU A 378 -50.25 12.93 23.16
C LEU A 378 -49.17 13.54 22.24
N GLU A 379 -48.15 14.20 22.80
CA GLU A 379 -47.09 14.86 22.03
C GLU A 379 -45.91 13.94 21.62
N GLU A 380 -45.77 12.74 22.19
CA GLU A 380 -44.64 11.84 21.85
C GLU A 380 -44.80 11.02 20.55
N THR A 381 -45.85 11.23 19.76
CA THR A 381 -46.06 10.51 18.48
C THR A 381 -46.42 11.43 17.32
N GLY A 382 -45.56 12.40 17.04
CA GLY A 382 -45.53 13.18 15.79
C GLY A 382 -44.45 12.68 14.85
#